data_AF-A0A2W0A101-F1
#
_entry.id   AF-A0A2W0A101-F1
#
_cell.length_a   1.000
_cell.length_b   1.000
_cell.length_c   1.000
_cell.angle_alpha   90.00
_cell.angle_beta   90.00
_cell.angle_gamma   90.00
#
_symmetry.space_group_name_H-M   'P 1'
#
loop_
_entity.id
_entity.type
_entity.pdbx_description
1 polymer ?
#
loop_
_entity_poly.entity_id
_entity_poly.type
_entity_poly.pdbx_seq_one_letter_code
_entity_poly.pdbx_strand_id
1 'polypeptide(L)'
;SVLLLTVLGCVPWLARNYITMRYLGLRSNFGEELYLGNQPGADGLIVQWKHPIWNNAELREYQRLGEIAYIAAKRRLALEFIRSHPGTFTVISLKRIVYFWCGAPDDPRVHPSNVVVRTTFLFMMTLLGLWGCLRAIRKEVPGAWLLLATLVFYPLIFYITHTHVRYRHPLDPVLLLCAIYLFASHSGGKSL
;
A
#
# COMPACT_ATOMS: atom_id res chain seq x y z
N SER A 1 2.31 2.36 28.70
CA SER A 1 1.16 2.45 27.77
C SER A 1 1.70 2.63 26.36
N VAL A 2 1.40 1.74 25.41
CA VAL A 2 1.93 1.78 24.02
C VAL A 2 1.79 3.18 23.39
N LEU A 3 0.69 3.87 23.66
CA LEU A 3 0.44 5.24 23.23
C LEU A 3 1.55 6.24 23.67
N LEU A 4 2.04 6.12 24.90
CA LEU A 4 3.10 6.99 25.42
C LEU A 4 4.40 6.76 24.65
N LEU A 5 4.75 5.50 24.38
CA LEU A 5 5.93 5.16 23.58
C LEU A 5 5.80 5.68 22.14
N THR A 6 4.61 5.55 21.54
CA THR A 6 4.33 6.10 20.21
C THR A 6 4.49 7.62 20.19
N VAL A 7 3.92 8.32 21.17
CA VAL A 7 4.04 9.79 21.27
C VAL A 7 5.50 10.20 21.46
N LEU A 8 6.21 9.57 22.39
CA LEU A 8 7.63 9.87 22.66
C LEU A 8 8.53 9.57 21.45
N GLY A 9 8.18 8.57 20.63
CA GLY A 9 8.90 8.27 19.39
C GLY A 9 8.56 9.24 18.25
N CYS A 10 7.29 9.61 18.08
CA CYS A 10 6.85 10.43 16.96
C CYS A 10 7.09 11.93 17.16
N VAL A 11 6.96 12.45 18.39
CA VAL A 11 7.06 13.89 18.67
C VAL A 11 8.41 14.48 18.28
N PRO A 12 9.58 13.87 18.61
CA PRO A 12 10.87 14.40 18.18
C PRO A 12 11.02 14.51 16.65
N TRP A 13 10.50 13.51 15.92
CA TRP A 13 10.51 13.52 14.46
C TRP A 13 9.62 14.61 13.87
N LEU A 14 8.40 14.75 14.40
CA LEU A 14 7.46 15.81 14.00
C LEU A 14 8.02 17.20 14.31
N ALA A 15 8.64 17.39 15.46
CA ALA A 15 9.30 18.65 15.84
C ALA A 15 10.44 18.98 14.87
N ARG A 16 11.30 18.00 14.54
CA ARG A 16 12.36 18.16 13.52
C ARG A 16 11.76 18.61 12.19
N ASN A 17 10.73 17.92 11.69
CA ASN A 17 10.11 18.25 10.40
C ASN A 17 9.48 19.64 10.39
N TYR A 18 8.89 20.06 11.50
CA TYR A 18 8.34 21.41 11.61
C TYR A 18 9.44 22.47 11.62
N ILE A 19 10.55 22.25 12.33
CA ILE A 19 11.67 23.19 12.40
C ILE A 19 12.35 23.32 11.03
N THR A 20 12.61 22.21 10.33
CA THR A 20 13.39 22.20 9.09
C THR A 20 12.56 22.48 7.84
N MET A 21 11.33 21.98 7.78
CA MET A 21 10.51 21.99 6.56
C MET A 21 9.17 22.71 6.76
N ARG A 22 8.85 23.18 7.97
CA ARG A 22 7.53 23.76 8.32
C ARG A 22 6.37 22.80 8.00
N TYR A 23 6.61 21.50 8.13
CA TYR A 23 5.64 20.44 7.85
C TYR A 23 5.38 19.57 9.08
N LEU A 24 4.11 19.44 9.47
CA LEU A 24 3.67 18.65 10.61
C LEU A 24 3.11 17.31 10.14
N GLY A 25 4.00 16.39 9.75
CA GLY A 25 3.63 15.04 9.36
C GLY A 25 4.82 14.09 9.37
N LEU A 26 4.52 12.79 9.38
CA LEU A 26 5.55 11.75 9.41
C LEU A 26 6.29 11.65 8.06
N ARG A 27 5.59 11.87 6.95
CA ARG A 27 6.15 11.94 5.59
C ARG A 27 5.41 13.00 4.78
N SER A 28 6.17 13.83 4.06
CA SER A 28 5.67 14.92 3.23
C SER A 28 5.22 14.48 1.85
N ASN A 29 5.66 13.31 1.36
CA ASN A 29 5.55 12.88 -0.04
C ASN A 29 4.13 12.49 -0.52
N PHE A 30 3.12 12.47 0.35
CA PHE A 30 1.79 11.96 -0.01
C PHE A 30 1.19 12.60 -1.27
N GLY A 31 1.39 13.91 -1.47
CA GLY A 31 0.85 14.62 -2.64
C GLY A 31 1.46 14.15 -3.97
N GLU A 32 2.73 13.79 -3.97
CA GLU A 32 3.41 13.20 -5.12
C GLU A 32 2.96 11.77 -5.36
N GLU A 33 2.90 10.94 -4.32
CA GLU A 33 2.40 9.56 -4.43
C GLU A 33 0.97 9.54 -4.98
N LEU A 34 0.13 10.49 -4.55
CA LEU A 34 -1.21 10.65 -5.09
C LEU A 34 -1.17 11.04 -6.58
N TYR A 35 -0.31 11.96 -6.99
CA TYR A 35 -0.16 12.37 -8.39
C TYR A 35 0.35 11.24 -9.30
N LEU A 36 1.35 10.49 -8.84
CA LEU A 36 1.96 9.42 -9.62
C LEU A 36 0.96 8.33 -10.01
N GLY A 37 -0.08 8.12 -9.22
CA GLY A 37 -1.16 7.20 -9.56
C GLY A 37 -2.45 7.83 -10.07
N ASN A 38 -2.61 9.16 -9.98
CA ASN A 38 -3.85 9.85 -10.37
C ASN A 38 -3.55 11.00 -11.32
N GLN A 39 -3.23 10.64 -12.56
CA GLN A 39 -2.95 11.57 -13.66
C GLN A 39 -3.41 10.95 -14.98
N PRO A 40 -3.49 11.72 -16.08
CA PRO A 40 -3.80 11.17 -17.40
C PRO A 40 -2.89 10.00 -17.76
N GLY A 41 -3.50 8.87 -18.15
CA GLY A 41 -2.77 7.64 -18.48
C GLY A 41 -2.47 6.71 -17.31
N ALA A 42 -2.88 7.03 -16.08
CA ALA A 42 -2.75 6.11 -14.96
C ALA A 42 -3.65 4.86 -15.11
N ASP A 43 -3.15 3.70 -14.71
CA ASP A 43 -3.82 2.41 -14.88
C ASP A 43 -3.98 1.59 -13.59
N GLY A 44 -3.46 2.10 -12.47
CA GLY A 44 -3.44 1.44 -11.16
C GLY A 44 -2.03 1.15 -10.65
N LEU A 45 -1.04 1.21 -11.52
CA LEU A 45 0.37 1.13 -11.18
C LEU A 45 0.99 2.52 -11.00
N ILE A 46 2.17 2.56 -10.41
CA ILE A 46 2.97 3.77 -10.28
C ILE A 46 3.51 4.21 -11.65
N VAL A 47 3.29 5.47 -12.04
CA VAL A 47 3.89 6.07 -13.24
C VAL A 47 5.32 6.55 -12.91
N GLN A 48 6.27 5.61 -12.85
CA GLN A 48 7.61 5.85 -12.28
C GLN A 48 8.41 6.94 -13.00
N TRP A 49 8.27 7.07 -14.33
CA TRP A 49 9.00 8.07 -15.13
C TRP A 49 8.54 9.52 -14.91
N LYS A 50 7.52 9.74 -14.08
CA LYS A 50 7.10 11.06 -13.61
C LYS A 50 7.69 11.42 -12.25
N HIS A 51 8.41 10.50 -11.60
CA HIS A 51 9.08 10.76 -10.34
C HIS A 51 10.40 11.52 -10.59
N PRO A 52 10.80 12.50 -9.75
CA PRO A 52 12.03 13.30 -9.87
C PRO A 52 13.31 12.47 -10.07
N ILE A 53 13.42 11.32 -9.41
CA ILE A 53 14.54 10.38 -9.58
C ILE A 53 14.77 9.98 -11.05
N TRP A 54 13.69 9.86 -11.84
CA TRP A 54 13.74 9.36 -13.22
C TRP A 54 13.48 10.45 -14.26
N ASN A 55 13.21 11.68 -13.83
CA ASN A 55 12.79 12.77 -14.71
C ASN A 55 13.49 14.07 -14.35
N ASN A 56 14.45 14.46 -15.19
CA ASN A 56 15.26 15.67 -14.98
C ASN A 56 14.45 16.97 -15.00
N ALA A 57 13.28 17.00 -15.64
CA ALA A 57 12.42 18.18 -15.59
C ALA A 57 11.73 18.28 -14.22
N GLU A 58 11.20 17.16 -13.72
CA GLU A 58 10.60 17.07 -12.39
C GLU A 58 11.62 17.32 -11.27
N LEU A 59 12.86 16.83 -11.42
CA LEU A 59 13.95 17.10 -10.49
C LEU A 59 14.32 18.58 -10.43
N ARG A 60 14.41 19.24 -11.59
CA ARG A 60 14.69 20.69 -11.64
C ARG A 60 13.58 21.48 -10.97
N GLU A 61 12.33 21.11 -11.20
CA GLU A 61 11.19 21.76 -10.55
C GLU A 61 11.17 21.52 -9.04
N TYR A 62 11.48 20.30 -8.60
CA TYR A 62 11.66 19.96 -7.19
C TYR A 62 12.74 20.81 -6.52
N GLN A 63 13.90 20.96 -7.16
CA GLN A 63 15.01 21.79 -6.67
C GLN A 63 14.64 23.28 -6.62
N ARG A 64 13.89 23.77 -7.62
CA ARG A 64 13.48 25.17 -7.72
C ARG A 64 12.43 25.55 -6.68
N LEU A 65 11.43 24.70 -6.46
CA LEU A 65 10.31 24.95 -5.55
C LEU A 65 10.62 24.57 -4.10
N GLY A 66 11.53 23.61 -3.91
CA GLY A 66 11.68 22.89 -2.65
C GLY A 66 10.55 21.87 -2.45
N GLU A 67 10.81 20.90 -1.55
CA GLU A 67 9.95 19.73 -1.35
C GLU A 67 8.49 20.08 -1.08
N ILE A 68 8.23 20.94 -0.09
CA ILE A 68 6.85 21.20 0.37
C ILE A 68 6.00 21.85 -0.72
N ALA A 69 6.53 22.86 -1.42
CA ALA A 69 5.81 23.53 -2.50
C ALA A 69 5.63 22.60 -3.71
N TYR A 70 6.63 21.81 -4.05
CA TYR A 70 6.54 20.79 -5.10
C TYR A 70 5.45 19.76 -4.79
N ILE A 71 5.45 19.16 -3.60
CA ILE A 71 4.46 18.16 -3.22
C ILE A 71 3.06 18.77 -3.17
N ALA A 72 2.90 20.01 -2.67
CA ALA A 72 1.62 20.70 -2.68
C ALA A 72 1.09 20.92 -4.11
N ALA A 73 1.98 21.27 -5.05
CA ALA A 73 1.62 21.41 -6.47
C ALA A 73 1.17 20.07 -7.06
N LYS A 74 1.89 18.97 -6.80
CA LYS A 74 1.50 17.61 -7.25
C LYS A 74 0.17 17.16 -6.65
N ARG A 75 -0.05 17.41 -5.36
CA ARG A 75 -1.35 17.14 -4.71
C ARG A 75 -2.50 17.85 -5.43
N ARG A 76 -2.33 19.13 -5.79
CA ARG A 76 -3.36 19.90 -6.48
C ARG A 76 -3.71 19.27 -7.84
N LEU A 77 -2.71 18.92 -8.64
CA LEU A 77 -2.90 18.26 -9.93
C LEU A 77 -3.63 16.92 -9.79
N ALA A 78 -3.25 16.11 -8.79
CA ALA A 78 -3.89 14.82 -8.53
C ALA A 78 -5.37 14.99 -8.14
N LEU A 79 -5.67 15.94 -7.25
CA LEU A 79 -7.04 16.23 -6.83
C LEU A 79 -7.89 16.79 -7.98
N GLU A 80 -7.29 17.62 -8.84
CA GLU A 80 -7.94 18.13 -10.04
C GLU A 80 -8.30 16.99 -11.01
N PHE A 81 -7.39 16.04 -11.23
CA PHE A 81 -7.66 14.84 -12.03
C PHE A 81 -8.80 14.00 -11.43
N ILE A 82 -8.78 13.73 -10.12
CA ILE A 82 -9.81 12.94 -9.44
C ILE A 82 -11.19 13.62 -9.56
N ARG A 83 -11.24 14.95 -9.37
CA ARG A 83 -12.48 15.72 -9.46
C ARG A 83 -13.05 15.78 -10.88
N SER A 84 -12.17 15.89 -11.88
CA SER A 84 -12.57 15.92 -13.29
C SER A 84 -12.93 14.53 -13.84
N HIS A 85 -12.41 13.45 -13.24
CA HIS A 85 -12.58 12.07 -13.72
C HIS A 85 -12.91 11.06 -12.60
N PRO A 86 -14.01 11.25 -11.83
CA PRO A 86 -14.33 10.38 -10.68
C PRO A 86 -14.59 8.92 -11.08
N GLY A 87 -15.18 8.68 -12.26
CA GLY A 87 -15.39 7.33 -12.80
C GLY A 87 -14.07 6.61 -13.09
N THR A 88 -13.14 7.30 -13.75
CA THR A 88 -11.78 6.79 -14.01
C THR A 88 -11.05 6.49 -12.71
N PHE A 89 -11.10 7.40 -11.73
CA PHE A 89 -10.51 7.17 -10.40
C PHE A 89 -11.08 5.91 -9.73
N THR A 90 -12.40 5.70 -9.81
CA THR A 90 -13.06 4.52 -9.23
C THR A 90 -12.58 3.24 -9.90
N VAL A 91 -12.56 3.19 -11.24
CA VAL A 91 -12.08 2.03 -12.00
C VAL A 91 -10.61 1.72 -11.67
N ILE A 92 -9.76 2.74 -11.65
CA ILE A 92 -8.34 2.59 -11.30
C ILE A 92 -8.19 2.09 -9.85
N SER A 93 -9.00 2.59 -8.91
CA SER A 93 -8.97 2.16 -7.51
C SER A 93 -9.38 0.69 -7.35
N LEU A 94 -10.39 0.24 -8.09
CA LEU A 94 -10.77 -1.18 -8.12
C LEU A 94 -9.66 -2.06 -8.71
N LYS A 95 -8.98 -1.60 -9.77
CA LYS A 95 -7.80 -2.29 -10.30
C LYS A 95 -6.70 -2.42 -9.25
N ARG A 96 -6.41 -1.35 -8.50
CA ARG A 96 -5.42 -1.35 -7.39
C ARG A 96 -5.77 -2.40 -6.33
N ILE A 97 -7.03 -2.57 -5.96
CA ILE A 97 -7.45 -3.62 -5.01
C ILE A 97 -7.07 -5.00 -5.56
N VAL A 98 -7.40 -5.29 -6.82
CA VAL A 98 -7.06 -6.57 -7.45
C VAL A 98 -5.54 -6.75 -7.56
N TYR A 99 -4.81 -5.72 -8.01
CA TYR A 99 -3.35 -5.78 -8.16
C TYR A 99 -2.63 -6.00 -6.83
N PHE A 100 -3.12 -5.38 -5.76
CA PHE A 100 -2.56 -5.54 -4.42
C PHE A 100 -2.74 -6.98 -3.88
N TRP A 101 -3.93 -7.57 -4.08
CA TRP A 101 -4.27 -8.86 -3.48
C TRP A 101 -3.95 -10.07 -4.36
N CYS A 102 -4.08 -9.92 -5.67
CA CYS A 102 -3.90 -11.01 -6.64
C CYS A 102 -2.58 -10.90 -7.40
N GLY A 103 -1.92 -9.75 -7.36
CA GLY A 103 -0.72 -9.45 -8.13
C GLY A 103 -0.99 -8.50 -9.29
N ALA A 104 -0.06 -7.57 -9.50
CA ALA A 104 -0.08 -6.65 -10.63
C ALA A 104 0.31 -7.36 -11.94
N PRO A 105 -0.12 -6.82 -13.11
CA PRO A 105 0.42 -7.22 -14.40
C PRO A 105 1.94 -7.04 -14.42
N ASP A 106 2.65 -7.99 -15.04
CA ASP A 106 4.10 -7.93 -15.21
C ASP A 106 4.51 -7.15 -16.44
N ASP A 107 5.81 -6.81 -16.48
CA ASP A 107 6.47 -6.42 -17.72
C ASP A 107 6.21 -7.49 -18.79
N PRO A 108 5.78 -7.12 -20.02
CA PRO A 108 5.56 -8.06 -21.12
C PRO A 108 6.75 -8.97 -21.45
N ARG A 109 7.95 -8.63 -20.99
CA ARG A 109 9.18 -9.42 -21.13
C ARG A 109 9.27 -10.61 -20.17
N VAL A 110 8.42 -10.67 -19.13
CA VAL A 110 8.36 -11.79 -18.21
C VAL A 110 7.64 -12.96 -18.87
N HIS A 111 8.21 -14.16 -18.78
CA HIS A 111 7.61 -15.36 -19.36
C HIS A 111 6.20 -15.61 -18.78
N PRO A 112 5.16 -15.84 -19.59
CA PRO A 112 3.77 -15.93 -19.13
C PRO A 112 3.54 -16.95 -18.01
N SER A 113 4.26 -18.08 -18.02
CA SER A 113 4.17 -19.10 -16.96
C SER A 113 4.56 -18.56 -15.58
N ASN A 114 5.57 -17.68 -15.50
CA ASN A 114 6.02 -17.08 -14.24
C ASN A 114 4.95 -16.14 -13.68
N VAL A 115 4.27 -15.40 -14.56
CA VAL A 115 3.15 -14.53 -14.20
C VAL A 115 2.00 -15.35 -13.63
N VAL A 116 1.64 -16.47 -14.27
CA VAL A 116 0.55 -17.35 -13.82
C VAL A 116 0.88 -17.98 -12.47
N VAL A 117 2.08 -18.55 -12.31
CA VAL A 117 2.51 -19.18 -11.05
C VAL A 117 2.49 -18.16 -9.91
N ARG A 118 3.07 -16.98 -10.13
CA ARG A 118 3.10 -15.92 -9.11
C ARG A 118 1.70 -15.45 -8.74
N THR A 119 0.87 -15.11 -9.72
CA THR A 119 -0.49 -14.59 -9.50
C THR A 119 -1.33 -15.62 -8.76
N THR A 120 -1.23 -16.90 -9.15
CA THR A 120 -1.91 -18.01 -8.46
C THR A 120 -1.44 -18.13 -7.01
N PHE A 121 -0.13 -18.11 -6.78
CA PHE A 121 0.44 -18.20 -5.43
C PHE A 121 -0.02 -17.04 -4.53
N LEU A 122 0.06 -15.79 -5.03
CA LEU A 122 -0.38 -14.60 -4.29
C LEU A 122 -1.87 -14.65 -3.97
N PHE A 123 -2.69 -15.05 -4.94
CA PHE A 123 -4.12 -15.20 -4.76
C PHE A 123 -4.46 -16.27 -3.71
N MET A 124 -3.84 -17.45 -3.80
CA MET A 124 -4.02 -18.53 -2.81
C MET A 124 -3.56 -18.11 -1.41
N MET A 125 -2.42 -17.43 -1.29
CA MET A 125 -1.94 -16.88 -0.01
C MET A 125 -2.91 -15.86 0.58
N THR A 126 -3.47 -14.97 -0.24
CA THR A 126 -4.51 -14.03 0.20
C THR A 126 -5.74 -14.78 0.73
N LEU A 127 -6.25 -15.73 -0.05
CA LEU A 127 -7.48 -16.46 0.28
C LEU A 127 -7.32 -17.26 1.59
N LEU A 128 -6.25 -18.05 1.69
CA LEU A 128 -5.97 -18.88 2.86
C LEU A 128 -5.62 -18.03 4.09
N GLY A 129 -4.84 -16.95 3.90
CA GLY A 129 -4.47 -16.03 4.98
C GLY A 129 -5.67 -15.29 5.56
N LEU A 130 -6.55 -14.73 4.71
CA LEU A 130 -7.78 -14.08 5.17
C LEU A 130 -8.71 -15.07 5.86
N TRP A 131 -8.88 -16.28 5.31
CA TRP A 131 -9.72 -17.29 5.93
C TRP A 131 -9.18 -17.74 7.28
N GLY A 132 -7.88 -18.00 7.37
CA GLY A 132 -7.20 -18.33 8.63
C GLY A 132 -7.33 -17.23 9.68
N CYS A 133 -7.20 -15.97 9.28
CA CYS A 133 -7.38 -14.82 10.16
C CYS A 133 -8.83 -14.76 10.68
N LEU A 134 -9.83 -14.86 9.80
CA LEU A 134 -11.24 -14.87 10.18
C LEU A 134 -11.59 -16.06 11.10
N ARG A 135 -10.95 -17.22 10.91
CA ARG A 135 -11.11 -18.37 11.81
C ARG A 135 -10.48 -18.08 13.19
N ALA A 136 -9.30 -17.48 13.25
CA ALA A 136 -8.65 -17.09 14.50
C ALA A 136 -9.50 -16.09 15.29
N ILE A 137 -10.14 -15.13 14.60
CA ILE A 137 -11.12 -14.21 15.21
C ILE A 137 -12.29 -14.97 15.83
N ARG A 138 -12.91 -15.89 15.07
CA ARG A 138 -14.04 -16.70 15.57
C ARG A 138 -13.67 -17.64 16.72
N LYS A 139 -12.40 -17.98 16.86
CA LYS A 139 -11.86 -18.81 17.95
C LYS A 139 -11.28 -17.97 19.09
N GLU A 140 -11.49 -16.64 19.06
CA GLU A 140 -11.05 -15.71 20.10
C GLU A 140 -9.55 -15.79 20.42
N VAL A 141 -8.74 -16.09 19.39
CA VAL A 141 -7.28 -16.14 19.55
C VAL A 141 -6.78 -14.74 19.95
N PRO A 142 -6.05 -14.61 21.06
CA PRO A 142 -5.53 -13.32 21.50
C PRO A 142 -4.73 -12.61 20.40
N GLY A 143 -5.07 -11.35 20.13
CA GLY A 143 -4.38 -10.53 19.13
C GLY A 143 -4.77 -10.77 17.67
N ALA A 144 -5.64 -11.74 17.35
CA ALA A 144 -6.08 -11.98 15.96
C ALA A 144 -6.73 -10.74 15.32
N TRP A 145 -7.43 -9.93 16.11
CA TRP A 145 -8.04 -8.68 15.64
C TRP A 145 -7.01 -7.64 15.18
N LEU A 146 -5.81 -7.62 15.78
CA LEU A 146 -4.71 -6.74 15.36
C LEU A 146 -4.17 -7.17 13.99
N LEU A 147 -4.09 -8.47 13.74
CA LEU A 147 -3.70 -9.01 12.44
C LEU A 147 -4.74 -8.65 11.38
N LEU A 148 -6.03 -8.81 11.68
CA LEU A 148 -7.11 -8.40 10.77
C LEU A 148 -7.07 -6.90 10.50
N ALA A 149 -6.90 -6.08 11.54
CA ALA A 149 -6.76 -4.64 11.40
C ALA A 149 -5.57 -4.29 10.49
N THR A 150 -4.44 -4.98 10.64
CA THR A 150 -3.28 -4.79 9.77
C THR A 150 -3.61 -5.12 8.32
N LEU A 151 -4.27 -6.25 8.06
CA LEU A 151 -4.66 -6.68 6.71
C LEU A 151 -5.68 -5.72 6.05
N VAL A 152 -6.52 -5.05 6.84
CA VAL A 152 -7.54 -4.12 6.34
C VAL A 152 -7.02 -2.70 6.17
N PHE A 153 -6.35 -2.14 7.19
CA PHE A 153 -5.99 -0.72 7.20
C PHE A 153 -4.71 -0.41 6.43
N TYR A 154 -3.72 -1.30 6.47
CA TYR A 154 -2.45 -1.10 5.77
C TYR A 154 -2.62 -0.82 4.26
N PRO A 155 -3.44 -1.59 3.50
CA PRO A 155 -3.50 -1.40 2.06
C PRO A 155 -4.37 -0.22 1.58
N LEU A 156 -5.21 0.38 2.44
CA LEU A 156 -6.17 1.41 2.04
C LEU A 156 -5.51 2.59 1.31
N ILE A 157 -4.32 2.97 1.76
CA ILE A 157 -3.57 4.08 1.16
C ILE A 157 -3.17 3.77 -0.29
N PHE A 158 -2.85 2.51 -0.59
CA PHE A 158 -2.45 2.08 -1.94
C PHE A 158 -3.64 1.93 -2.88
N TYR A 159 -4.88 1.90 -2.37
CA TYR A 159 -6.08 1.96 -3.21
C TYR A 159 -6.31 3.37 -3.74
N ILE A 160 -5.82 4.40 -3.04
CA ILE A 160 -5.98 5.79 -3.46
C ILE A 160 -4.74 6.37 -4.15
N THR A 161 -3.53 5.94 -3.81
CA THR A 161 -2.30 6.39 -4.47
C THR A 161 -1.99 5.54 -5.69
N HIS A 162 -1.31 4.43 -5.53
CA HIS A 162 -0.96 3.46 -6.57
C HIS A 162 -0.49 2.17 -5.92
N THR A 163 -0.37 1.12 -6.73
CA THR A 163 0.17 -0.16 -6.29
C THR A 163 1.53 -0.43 -6.89
N HIS A 164 2.35 -1.11 -6.10
CA HIS A 164 3.63 -1.65 -6.50
C HIS A 164 3.79 -3.04 -5.87
N VAL A 165 4.43 -3.98 -6.57
CA VAL A 165 4.60 -5.38 -6.12
C VAL A 165 5.14 -5.45 -4.69
N ARG A 166 6.07 -4.54 -4.37
CA ARG A 166 6.74 -4.44 -3.07
C ARG A 166 5.83 -4.07 -1.91
N TYR A 167 4.72 -3.38 -2.15
CA TYR A 167 3.87 -2.86 -1.08
C TYR A 167 3.12 -3.94 -0.35
N ARG A 168 2.99 -5.12 -0.94
CA ARG A 168 2.39 -6.29 -0.29
C ARG A 168 3.33 -6.98 0.70
N HIS A 169 4.65 -6.91 0.51
CA HIS A 169 5.62 -7.69 1.30
C HIS A 169 5.47 -7.60 2.82
N PRO A 170 5.11 -6.45 3.41
CA PRO A 170 4.86 -6.37 4.86
C PRO A 170 3.68 -7.23 5.35
N LEU A 171 2.72 -7.54 4.48
CA LEU A 171 1.56 -8.40 4.82
C LEU A 171 1.80 -9.88 4.56
N ASP A 172 2.75 -10.24 3.69
CA ASP A 172 3.05 -11.64 3.36
C ASP A 172 3.29 -12.53 4.61
N PRO A 173 4.09 -12.13 5.63
CA PRO A 173 4.25 -12.94 6.84
C PRO A 173 2.97 -13.02 7.68
N VAL A 174 2.13 -11.98 7.69
CA VAL A 174 0.85 -11.98 8.43
C VAL A 174 -0.13 -12.95 7.77
N LEU A 175 -0.23 -12.92 6.43
CA LEU A 175 -1.04 -13.85 5.66
C LEU A 175 -0.57 -15.29 5.83
N LEU A 176 0.74 -15.51 5.77
CA LEU A 176 1.34 -16.84 5.97
C LEU A 176 1.05 -17.39 7.37
N LEU A 177 1.23 -16.59 8.42
CA LEU A 177 0.92 -16.99 9.79
C LEU A 177 -0.56 -17.38 9.94
N CYS A 178 -1.46 -16.57 9.40
CA CYS A 178 -2.89 -16.86 9.41
C CYS A 178 -3.22 -18.14 8.62
N ALA A 179 -2.60 -18.35 7.45
CA ALA A 179 -2.79 -19.55 6.65
C ALA A 179 -2.29 -20.81 7.39
N ILE A 180 -1.14 -20.75 8.06
CA ILE A 180 -0.64 -21.86 8.90
C ILE A 180 -1.64 -22.18 10.02
N TYR A 181 -2.16 -21.15 10.69
CA TYR A 181 -3.18 -21.34 11.73
C TYR A 181 -4.45 -22.04 11.21
N LEU A 182 -4.89 -21.72 9.98
CA LEU A 182 -6.03 -22.36 9.35
C LEU A 182 -5.87 -23.89 9.29
N PHE A 183 -4.70 -24.37 8.86
CA PHE A 183 -4.42 -25.80 8.75
C PHE A 183 -4.16 -26.46 10.10
N ALA A 184 -3.37 -25.83 10.97
CA ALA A 184 -3.06 -26.37 12.29
C ALA A 184 -4.31 -26.52 13.17
N SER A 185 -5.24 -25.57 13.10
CA SER A 185 -6.51 -25.63 13.82
C SER A 185 -7.54 -26.60 13.21
N HIS A 186 -7.23 -27.22 12.06
CA HIS A 186 -8.04 -28.27 11.45
C HIS A 186 -7.51 -29.67 11.80
N SER A 187 -6.19 -29.84 11.91
CA SER A 187 -5.57 -31.12 12.30
C SER A 187 -5.76 -31.49 13.77
N GLY A 188 -5.91 -30.50 14.67
CA GLY A 188 -6.16 -30.72 16.10
C GLY A 188 -7.52 -31.35 16.46
N GLY A 189 -8.37 -31.67 15.48
CA GLY A 189 -9.65 -32.37 15.68
C GLY A 189 -9.57 -33.90 15.54
N LYS A 190 -8.40 -34.46 15.23
CA LYS A 190 -8.16 -35.91 15.21
C LYS A 190 -7.23 -36.26 16.37
N SER A 191 -7.80 -36.58 17.53
CA SER A 191 -7.08 -37.36 18.53
C SER A 191 -6.82 -38.75 17.95
N LEU A 192 -5.55 -39.15 17.89
CA LEU A 192 -5.16 -40.56 17.77
C LEU A 192 -5.66 -41.33 18.99
#